data_AF-A0A2N1GX17-F1
#
_entry.id   AF-A0A2N1GX17-F1
#
_cell.length_a   1.000
_cell.length_b   1.000
_cell.length_c   1.000
_cell.angle_alpha   90.00
_cell.angle_beta   90.00
_cell.angle_gamma   90.00
#
_symmetry.space_group_name_H-M   'P 1'
#
loop_
_entity.id
_entity.type
_entity.pdbx_description
1 polymer ?
#
loop_
_entity_poly.entity_id
_entity_poly.type
_entity_poly.pdbx_seq_one_letter_code
_entity_poly.pdbx_strand_id
1 'polypeptide(L)'
;MKTVSVPLSEDAMHRLDLNECLPSDLEELFLSEEEFSGLSKTGVIEEINKTLSKLIDVYEDDKIQGRAELESTLKIFQQYLITTNSDTLRKLTHLNEIALKYNTGMFFYF
;
A
#
# COMPACT_ATOMS: atom_id res chain seq x y z
N MET A 1 14.75 -4.26 0.88
CA MET A 1 13.57 -5.15 0.85
C MET A 1 12.38 -4.23 0.70
N LYS A 2 11.40 -4.58 -0.14
CA LYS A 2 10.27 -3.70 -0.41
C LYS A 2 9.10 -4.11 0.44
N THR A 3 8.54 -3.17 1.19
CA THR A 3 7.47 -3.45 2.15
C THR A 3 6.32 -2.47 1.96
N VAL A 4 5.11 -2.96 2.14
CA VAL A 4 3.93 -2.13 2.33
C VAL A 4 3.35 -2.43 3.71
N SER A 5 3.23 -1.41 4.55
CA SER A 5 2.76 -1.55 5.94
C SER A 5 1.46 -0.77 6.14
N VAL A 6 0.52 -1.38 6.86
CA VAL A 6 -0.77 -0.78 7.21
C VAL A 6 -0.98 -0.83 8.72
N PRO A 7 -1.06 0.32 9.40
CA PRO A 7 -1.38 0.35 10.82
C PRO A 7 -2.80 -0.12 11.11
N LEU A 8 -2.96 -0.91 12.16
CA LEU A 8 -4.24 -1.50 12.60
C LEU A 8 -5.01 -0.64 13.61
N SER A 9 -4.52 0.57 13.89
CA SER A 9 -5.19 1.60 14.69
C SER A 9 -4.53 2.97 14.48
N GLU A 10 -5.20 4.06 14.89
CA GLU A 10 -4.58 5.39 14.89
C GLU A 10 -3.34 5.45 15.79
N ASP A 11 -3.37 4.80 16.96
CA ASP A 11 -2.22 4.73 17.86
C ASP A 11 -1.03 3.98 17.22
N ALA A 12 -1.31 2.89 16.48
CA ALA A 12 -0.28 2.17 15.73
C ALA A 12 0.32 3.05 14.62
N MET A 13 -0.50 3.88 13.96
CA MET A 13 -0.04 4.82 12.94
C MET A 13 0.85 5.91 13.54
N HIS A 14 0.49 6.43 14.72
CA HIS A 14 1.34 7.38 15.44
C HIS A 14 2.67 6.73 15.88
N ARG A 15 2.64 5.48 16.37
CA ARG A 15 3.87 4.74 16.70
C ARG A 15 4.72 4.46 15.46
N LEU A 16 4.11 4.23 14.30
CA LEU A 16 4.84 4.06 13.05
C LEU A 16 5.65 5.32 12.69
N ASP A 17 5.04 6.50 12.79
CA ASP A 17 5.71 7.79 12.53
C ASP A 17 6.90 8.03 13.49
N LEU A 18 6.86 7.47 14.70
CA LEU A 18 7.93 7.56 15.71
C LEU A 18 8.92 6.39 15.69
N ASN A 19 8.71 5.40 14.83
CA ASN A 19 9.48 4.14 14.81
C ASN A 19 9.42 3.36 16.15
N GLU A 20 8.24 3.34 16.78
CA GLU A 20 7.96 2.71 18.08
C GLU A 20 6.90 1.59 17.98
N CYS A 21 6.69 1.01 16.78
CA CYS A 21 5.67 -0.01 16.58
C CYS A 21 5.86 -1.23 17.50
N LEU A 22 4.74 -1.69 18.05
CA LEU A 22 4.63 -2.92 18.84
C LEU A 22 4.33 -4.12 17.94
N PRO A 23 4.58 -5.35 18.41
CA PRO A 23 4.10 -6.54 17.73
C PRO A 23 2.59 -6.47 17.53
N SER A 24 2.13 -6.71 16.29
CA SER A 24 0.72 -6.63 15.86
C SER A 24 0.17 -5.21 15.66
N ASP A 25 1.01 -4.18 15.62
CA ASP A 25 0.57 -2.83 15.22
C ASP A 25 0.27 -2.73 13.73
N LEU A 26 0.96 -3.53 12.93
CA LEU A 26 0.97 -3.43 11.48
C LEU A 26 0.54 -4.77 10.86
N GLU A 27 -0.24 -4.69 9.79
CA GLU A 27 -0.30 -5.74 8.77
C GLU A 27 0.68 -5.36 7.67
N GLU A 28 1.56 -6.29 7.27
CA GLU A 28 2.66 -6.00 6.36
C GLU A 28 2.72 -6.97 5.18
N LEU A 29 3.05 -6.43 4.02
CA LEU A 29 3.38 -7.19 2.82
C LEU A 29 4.84 -6.97 2.47
N PHE A 30 5.64 -8.02 2.60
CA PHE A 30 7.00 -8.07 2.09
C PHE A 30 6.99 -8.55 0.63
N LEU A 31 7.59 -7.76 -0.25
CA LEU A 31 7.72 -8.08 -1.67
C LEU A 31 9.15 -8.55 -1.96
N SER A 32 9.25 -9.74 -2.53
CA SER A 32 10.48 -10.16 -3.21
C SER A 32 10.77 -9.27 -4.43
N GLU A 33 12.00 -9.31 -4.94
CA GLU A 33 12.36 -8.59 -6.16
C GLU A 33 11.49 -9.01 -7.35
N GLU A 34 11.14 -10.30 -7.44
CA GLU A 34 10.27 -10.83 -8.49
C GLU A 34 8.83 -10.32 -8.35
N GLU A 35 8.25 -10.37 -7.16
CA GLU A 35 6.90 -9.86 -6.90
C GLU A 35 6.81 -8.36 -7.18
N PHE A 36 7.82 -7.59 -6.76
CA PHE A 36 7.87 -6.17 -7.07
C PHE A 36 8.05 -5.91 -8.57
N SER A 37 8.99 -6.59 -9.23
CA SER A 37 9.18 -6.44 -10.68
C SER A 37 7.91 -6.77 -11.45
N GLY A 38 7.19 -7.81 -11.03
CA GLY A 38 5.88 -8.18 -11.58
C GLY A 38 4.84 -7.08 -11.37
N LEU A 39 4.75 -6.53 -10.14
CA LEU A 39 3.85 -5.42 -9.80
C LEU A 39 4.15 -4.16 -10.63
N SER A 40 5.42 -3.73 -10.71
CA SER A 40 5.81 -2.55 -11.49
C SER A 40 5.47 -2.71 -12.97
N LYS A 41 5.68 -3.90 -13.54
CA LYS A 41 5.33 -4.18 -14.94
C LYS A 41 3.83 -4.08 -15.22
N THR A 42 2.97 -4.16 -14.20
CA THR A 42 1.52 -3.98 -14.41
C THR A 42 1.18 -2.53 -14.79
N GLY A 43 1.96 -1.54 -14.34
CA GLY A 43 1.64 -0.12 -14.49
C GLY A 43 0.75 0.45 -13.37
N VAL A 44 0.48 -0.33 -12.33
CA VAL A 44 -0.46 0.06 -11.26
C VAL A 44 0.08 1.19 -10.37
N ILE A 45 1.39 1.20 -10.11
CA ILE A 45 2.04 2.21 -9.26
C ILE A 45 2.03 3.55 -9.99
N GLU A 46 2.31 3.52 -11.30
CA GLU A 46 2.28 4.69 -12.17
C GLU A 46 0.87 5.31 -12.24
N GLU A 47 -0.17 4.47 -12.31
CA GLU A 47 -1.55 4.95 -12.30
C GLU A 47 -1.95 5.57 -10.94
N ILE A 48 -1.48 5.01 -9.83
CA ILE A 48 -1.65 5.58 -8.49
C ILE A 48 -0.95 6.94 -8.40
N ASN A 49 0.33 7.01 -8.78
CA ASN A 49 1.13 8.23 -8.75
C ASN A 49 0.47 9.34 -9.57
N LYS A 50 0.01 9.01 -10.78
CA LYS A 50 -0.71 9.95 -11.64
C LYS A 50 -2.05 10.39 -11.07
N THR A 51 -2.85 9.46 -10.54
CA THR A 51 -4.22 9.74 -10.06
C THR A 51 -4.22 10.54 -8.76
N LEU A 52 -3.29 10.23 -7.86
CA LEU A 52 -3.24 10.78 -6.51
C LEU A 52 -2.11 11.81 -6.32
N SER A 53 -1.37 12.13 -7.39
CA SER A 53 -0.18 13.00 -7.33
C SER A 53 0.84 12.53 -6.28
N LYS A 54 1.08 11.21 -6.25
CA LYS A 54 2.07 10.53 -5.38
C LYS A 54 3.38 10.28 -6.14
N LEU A 55 4.43 9.97 -5.39
CA LEU A 55 5.78 9.70 -5.91
C LEU A 55 6.29 8.34 -5.41
N ILE A 56 5.40 7.34 -5.34
CA ILE A 56 5.79 5.98 -4.95
C ILE A 56 6.74 5.42 -6.00
N ASP A 57 8.01 5.29 -5.66
CA ASP A 57 9.05 4.68 -6.50
C ASP A 57 10.08 3.93 -5.63
N VAL A 58 11.27 3.63 -6.15
CA VAL A 58 12.32 2.87 -5.43
C VAL A 58 13.35 3.77 -4.72
N TYR A 59 13.10 5.07 -4.69
CA TYR A 59 13.98 6.08 -4.13
C TYR A 59 13.32 6.85 -2.98
N GLU A 60 11.99 6.93 -2.96
CA GLU A 60 11.22 7.65 -1.95
C GLU A 60 10.22 6.73 -1.20
N ASP A 61 10.21 6.86 0.13
CA ASP A 61 9.10 6.37 0.95
C ASP A 61 7.90 7.30 0.75
N ASP A 62 6.71 6.73 0.51
CA ASP A 62 5.49 7.52 0.34
C ASP A 62 4.30 6.78 0.96
N LYS A 63 3.19 7.50 1.13
CA LYS A 63 1.99 6.99 1.79
C LYS A 63 0.71 7.47 1.13
N ILE A 64 -0.27 6.59 1.16
CA ILE A 64 -1.65 6.87 0.77
C ILE A 64 -2.48 6.90 2.05
N GLN A 65 -3.07 8.05 2.34
CA GLN A 65 -3.81 8.28 3.57
C GLN A 65 -5.10 9.05 3.29
N GLY A 66 -6.06 8.89 4.18
CA GLY A 66 -7.36 9.53 4.06
C GLY A 66 -8.29 8.76 3.14
N ARG A 67 -9.57 8.81 3.49
CA ARG A 67 -10.61 7.96 2.90
C ARG A 67 -10.70 8.09 1.37
N ALA A 68 -10.65 9.31 0.85
CA ALA A 68 -10.83 9.56 -0.59
C ALA A 68 -9.69 8.98 -1.44
N GLU A 69 -8.45 9.11 -0.97
CA GLU A 69 -7.28 8.54 -1.66
C GLU A 69 -7.31 7.01 -1.57
N LEU A 70 -7.58 6.45 -0.39
CA LEU A 70 -7.67 5.01 -0.19
C LEU A 70 -8.77 4.36 -1.04
N GLU A 71 -9.97 4.96 -1.10
CA GLU A 71 -11.07 4.51 -1.95
C GLU A 71 -10.71 4.59 -3.45
N SER A 72 -9.95 5.60 -3.86
CA SER A 72 -9.46 5.74 -5.24
C SER A 72 -8.42 4.67 -5.59
N THR A 73 -7.45 4.45 -4.70
CA THR A 73 -6.46 3.37 -4.82
C THR A 73 -7.12 2.00 -4.86
N LEU A 74 -8.18 1.78 -4.07
CA LEU A 74 -8.88 0.49 -4.04
C LEU A 74 -9.52 0.18 -5.39
N LYS A 75 -10.13 1.20 -6.03
CA LYS A 75 -10.68 1.07 -7.40
C LYS A 75 -9.58 0.73 -8.41
N ILE A 76 -8.42 1.38 -8.32
CA ILE A 76 -7.27 1.09 -9.19
C ILE A 76 -6.81 -0.37 -8.99
N PHE A 77 -6.59 -0.81 -7.75
CA PHE A 77 -6.19 -2.20 -7.48
C PHE A 77 -7.21 -3.21 -8.01
N GLN A 78 -8.50 -2.99 -7.79
CA GLN A 78 -9.56 -3.87 -8.29
C GLN A 78 -9.57 -3.95 -9.82
N GLN A 79 -9.39 -2.82 -10.52
CA GLN A 79 -9.32 -2.79 -11.98
C GLN A 79 -8.14 -3.60 -12.52
N TYR A 80 -6.95 -3.44 -11.94
CA TYR A 80 -5.75 -4.16 -12.35
C TYR A 80 -5.77 -5.62 -11.93
N LEU A 81 -6.43 -5.96 -10.82
CA LEU A 81 -6.59 -7.34 -10.37
C LEU A 81 -7.42 -8.15 -11.39
N ILE A 82 -8.45 -7.57 -11.99
CA ILE A 82 -9.27 -8.23 -13.02
C ILE A 82 -8.44 -8.60 -14.25
N THR A 83 -7.52 -7.73 -14.68
CA THR A 83 -6.75 -7.93 -15.91
C THR A 83 -5.51 -8.80 -15.73
N THR A 84 -4.90 -8.76 -14.54
CA THR A 84 -3.64 -9.46 -14.27
C THR A 84 -3.82 -10.76 -13.48
N ASN A 85 -4.90 -10.87 -12.70
CA ASN A 85 -5.12 -11.90 -11.69
C ASN A 85 -3.90 -12.11 -10.76
N SER A 86 -3.17 -11.02 -10.46
CA SER A 86 -1.96 -11.05 -9.63
C SER A 86 -2.27 -11.26 -8.15
N ASP A 87 -1.60 -12.24 -7.52
CA ASP A 87 -1.69 -12.46 -6.09
C ASP A 87 -1.14 -11.28 -5.27
N THR A 88 -0.09 -10.61 -5.77
CA THR A 88 0.44 -9.39 -5.15
C THR A 88 -0.62 -8.29 -5.09
N LEU A 89 -1.35 -8.08 -6.19
CA LEU A 89 -2.45 -7.11 -6.21
C LEU A 89 -3.60 -7.50 -5.29
N ARG A 90 -3.89 -8.79 -5.15
CA ARG A 90 -4.89 -9.28 -4.19
C ARG A 90 -4.49 -8.95 -2.75
N LYS A 91 -3.22 -9.15 -2.39
CA LYS A 91 -2.69 -8.78 -1.07
C LYS A 91 -2.72 -7.26 -0.84
N LEU A 92 -2.34 -6.45 -1.85
CA LEU A 92 -2.42 -4.99 -1.77
C LEU A 92 -3.86 -4.48 -1.64
N THR A 93 -4.81 -5.11 -2.34
CA THR A 93 -6.25 -4.82 -2.22
C THR A 93 -6.69 -5.05 -0.77
N HIS A 94 -6.30 -6.18 -0.17
CA HIS A 94 -6.62 -6.50 1.22
C HIS A 94 -6.04 -5.48 2.20
N LEU A 95 -4.77 -5.09 2.02
CA LEU A 95 -4.14 -4.05 2.85
C LEU A 95 -4.89 -2.71 2.76
N ASN A 96 -5.35 -2.31 1.57
CA ASN A 96 -6.12 -1.09 1.39
C ASN A 96 -7.48 -1.16 2.11
N GLU A 97 -8.17 -2.30 2.04
CA GLU A 97 -9.41 -2.54 2.79
C GLU A 97 -9.20 -2.43 4.32
N ILE A 98 -8.07 -2.93 4.82
CA ILE A 98 -7.68 -2.78 6.24
C ILE A 98 -7.46 -1.30 6.57
N ALA A 99 -6.72 -0.56 5.74
CA ALA A 99 -6.46 0.87 5.94
C ALA A 99 -7.77 1.68 5.99
N LEU A 100 -8.72 1.36 5.10
CA LEU A 100 -10.07 1.95 5.10
C LEU A 100 -10.86 1.59 6.36
N LYS A 101 -10.80 0.33 6.78
CA LYS A 101 -11.51 -0.16 7.97
C LYS A 101 -11.06 0.57 9.24
N TYR A 102 -9.75 0.77 9.40
CA TYR A 102 -9.18 1.40 10.60
C TYR A 102 -8.96 2.91 10.46
N ASN A 103 -9.33 3.50 9.31
CA ASN A 103 -9.11 4.92 9.01
C ASN A 103 -7.64 5.35 9.17
N THR A 104 -6.71 4.49 8.71
CA THR A 104 -5.27 4.72 8.79
C THR A 104 -4.70 5.06 7.41
N GLY A 105 -3.77 4.25 6.90
CA GLY A 105 -3.06 4.50 5.66
C GLY A 105 -2.25 3.29 5.18
N MET A 106 -1.82 3.37 3.93
CA MET A 106 -0.84 2.45 3.35
C MET A 106 0.49 3.19 3.22
N PHE A 107 1.55 2.60 3.78
CA PHE A 107 2.90 3.16 3.77
C PHE A 107 3.79 2.27 2.91
N PHE A 108 4.46 2.85 1.93
CA PHE A 108 5.27 2.16 0.93
C PHE A 108 6.74 2.46 1.20
N TYR A 109 7.53 1.40 1.41
CA TYR A 109 8.97 1.44 1.68
C TYR A 109 9.69 0.58 0.64
N PHE A 110 10.13 1.16 -0.47
CA PHE A 110 10.59 0.45 -1.67
C PHE A 110 12.10 0.62 -1.95
#